data_AF-A0A661BAU2-F1
#
_entry.id   AF-A0A661BAU2-F1
#
_cell.length_a   1.000
_cell.length_b   1.000
_cell.length_c   1.000
_cell.angle_alpha   90.00
_cell.angle_beta   90.00
_cell.angle_gamma   90.00
#
_symmetry.space_group_name_H-M   'P 1'
#
loop_
_entity.id
_entity.type
_entity.pdbx_description
1 polymer ?
#
loop_
_entity_poly.entity_id
_entity_poly.type
_entity_poly.pdbx_seq_one_letter_code
_entity_poly.pdbx_strand_id
1 'polypeptide(L)'
;MLQIIVNVQLHERRVALVEDGNLVELMIERADQRRITGNVYKGVIENVVPSLNAAFVEIGLSRRAFLHISDIARFDPFADAETEEEEETFHQPMVKDYGTHITKVLNKGQELLVQIIKDPIGTKGARCTTQLSIPGRYLVLIPGPKHIGVSRRIRDKSERSRLRKQIAKVKPEGFGIIIRTIARGLSGDVLNQDLESLLQVWEKIKHRAQVLPPGSLIYRDAGLIPTLVRDQFSDEVSEFIIDSKEEHKKVIDYVQEVAPNLADRVKLFSGEESIFEKYGIEKQIDKMLSRSVRLPCGGEIVIDLTEALVAIDVNSGKSTGKRDYEQMAMRVNCEAAEEIARQIRLRDLGGIIVVDFIDLNKSENIARLEKTFKDALRKDRASKRILSINDFGMMVITRKRVQQSITSRITEQCPVCNGVGSIYSPSTMVANLERWLIRAKGNFKGNAILITHPDIAEELLSDGGERISDFKQAYEINLVVFAEASMNPNSYRIIDAKTGEDITNKYD
;
A
#
# COMPACT_ATOMS: atom_id res chain seq x y z
N MET A 1 22.83 7.12 7.37
CA MET A 1 22.81 7.99 6.18
C MET A 1 21.57 7.68 5.37
N LEU A 2 20.70 8.68 5.13
CA LEU A 2 19.46 8.52 4.36
C LEU A 2 19.69 8.99 2.92
N GLN A 3 19.40 8.14 1.93
CA GLN A 3 19.52 8.44 0.51
C GLN A 3 18.18 8.21 -0.20
N ILE A 4 17.96 8.98 -1.25
CA ILE A 4 16.84 8.81 -2.17
C ILE A 4 17.43 8.45 -3.52
N ILE A 5 17.04 7.29 -4.07
CA ILE A 5 17.59 6.77 -5.31
C ILE A 5 16.43 6.55 -6.29
N VAL A 6 16.49 7.21 -7.43
CA VAL A 6 15.43 7.23 -8.43
C VAL A 6 15.93 6.55 -9.70
N ASN A 7 15.22 5.50 -10.09
CA ASN A 7 15.43 4.75 -11.32
C ASN A 7 14.28 5.06 -12.29
N VAL A 8 14.61 5.63 -13.45
CA VAL A 8 13.65 6.04 -14.47
C VAL A 8 13.85 5.19 -15.72
N GLN A 9 12.86 4.35 -16.00
CA GLN A 9 12.77 3.54 -17.21
C GLN A 9 11.68 4.08 -18.14
N LEU A 10 11.53 3.47 -19.33
CA LEU A 10 10.59 3.92 -20.36
C LEU A 10 9.12 3.90 -19.90
N HIS A 11 8.72 2.88 -19.13
CA HIS A 11 7.34 2.67 -18.70
C HIS A 11 7.15 2.61 -17.18
N GLU A 12 8.24 2.72 -16.44
CA GLU A 12 8.25 2.58 -14.99
C GLU A 12 9.22 3.59 -14.36
N ARG A 13 8.79 4.19 -13.25
CA ARG A 13 9.65 4.96 -12.36
C ARG A 13 9.66 4.28 -11.02
N ARG A 14 10.85 3.98 -10.51
CA ARG A 14 11.05 3.37 -9.20
C ARG A 14 11.84 4.32 -8.31
N VAL A 15 11.42 4.43 -7.07
CA VAL A 15 12.09 5.24 -6.05
C VAL A 15 12.37 4.36 -4.85
N ALA A 16 13.63 4.31 -4.48
CA ALA A 16 14.13 3.63 -3.30
C ALA A 16 14.53 4.66 -2.25
N LEU A 17 13.99 4.50 -1.05
CA LEU A 17 14.49 5.17 0.15
C LEU A 17 15.46 4.23 0.85
N VAL A 18 16.70 4.64 1.05
CA VAL A 18 17.77 3.80 1.59
C VAL A 18 18.32 4.41 2.87
N GLU A 19 18.30 3.66 3.97
CA GLU A 19 18.89 4.03 5.26
C GLU A 19 20.10 3.13 5.52
N ASP A 20 21.30 3.70 5.58
CA ASP A 20 22.55 2.99 5.89
C ASP A 20 22.79 1.76 4.99
N GLY A 21 22.50 1.91 3.68
CA GLY A 21 22.60 0.84 2.69
C GLY A 21 21.40 -0.11 2.62
N ASN A 22 20.45 -0.02 3.56
CA ASN A 22 19.27 -0.87 3.59
C ASN A 22 18.06 -0.18 2.95
N LEU A 23 17.40 -0.85 2.03
CA LEU A 23 16.15 -0.39 1.42
C LEU A 23 15.04 -0.38 2.47
N VAL A 24 14.44 0.78 2.73
CA VAL A 24 13.39 0.93 3.76
C VAL A 24 12.01 1.23 3.19
N GLU A 25 11.94 1.75 1.97
CA GLU A 25 10.69 2.08 1.30
C GLU A 25 10.92 1.99 -0.22
N LEU A 26 9.98 1.34 -0.93
CA LEU A 26 9.98 1.23 -2.37
C LEU A 26 8.68 1.82 -2.91
N MET A 27 8.80 2.76 -3.83
CA MET A 27 7.66 3.34 -4.54
C MET A 27 7.82 3.09 -6.04
N ILE A 28 6.76 2.61 -6.67
CA ILE A 28 6.73 2.32 -8.10
C ILE A 28 5.60 3.13 -8.74
N GLU A 29 5.85 3.75 -9.88
CA GLU A 29 4.86 4.41 -10.71
C GLU A 29 4.97 3.87 -12.14
N ARG A 30 3.89 3.28 -12.66
CA ARG A 30 3.79 2.81 -14.05
C ARG A 30 2.78 3.64 -14.82
N ALA A 31 2.91 3.66 -16.15
CA ALA A 31 2.05 4.48 -17.00
C ALA A 31 0.57 4.06 -16.99
N ASP A 32 0.31 2.76 -16.81
CA ASP A 32 -1.00 2.10 -16.73
C ASP A 32 -1.61 2.14 -15.32
N GLN A 33 -0.78 2.11 -14.28
CA GLN A 33 -1.17 2.13 -12.86
C GLN A 33 -0.93 3.50 -12.21
N ARG A 34 -1.25 4.59 -12.91
CA ARG A 34 -1.02 5.94 -12.36
C ARG A 34 -1.89 6.18 -11.14
N ARG A 35 -1.24 6.61 -10.07
CA ARG A 35 -1.89 7.07 -8.84
C ARG A 35 -2.84 8.23 -9.16
N ILE A 36 -4.06 8.17 -8.63
CA ILE A 36 -5.05 9.25 -8.81
C ILE A 36 -5.32 10.01 -7.50
N THR A 37 -4.82 9.52 -6.36
CA THR A 37 -4.82 10.25 -5.09
C THR A 37 -4.22 11.65 -5.28
N GLY A 38 -4.91 12.66 -4.76
CA GLY A 38 -4.55 14.07 -4.90
C GLY A 38 -5.18 14.77 -6.10
N ASN A 39 -5.57 14.03 -7.15
CA ASN A 39 -6.23 14.61 -8.32
C ASN A 39 -7.59 15.20 -7.96
N VAL A 40 -7.96 16.28 -8.64
CA VAL A 40 -9.26 16.94 -8.54
C VAL A 40 -10.03 16.73 -9.83
N TYR A 41 -11.27 16.26 -9.71
CA TYR A 41 -12.19 16.04 -10.81
C TYR A 41 -13.44 16.90 -10.62
N LYS A 42 -14.09 17.27 -11.73
CA LYS A 42 -15.44 17.82 -11.73
C LYS A 42 -16.41 16.64 -11.79
N GLY A 43 -16.87 16.18 -10.64
CA GLY A 43 -17.71 15.00 -10.52
C GLY A 43 -19.20 15.32 -10.59
N VAL A 44 -20.00 14.32 -10.91
CA VAL A 44 -21.47 14.38 -10.86
C VAL A 44 -21.99 13.35 -9.89
N ILE A 45 -22.89 13.73 -8.98
CA ILE A 45 -23.57 12.77 -8.10
C ILE A 45 -24.45 11.86 -8.95
N GLU A 46 -24.07 10.61 -9.08
CA GLU A 46 -24.86 9.63 -9.82
C GLU A 46 -25.98 9.05 -8.95
N ASN A 47 -25.64 8.71 -7.69
CA ASN A 47 -26.60 8.15 -6.76
C ASN A 47 -26.25 8.50 -5.31
N VAL A 48 -27.27 8.71 -4.49
CA VAL A 48 -27.15 8.94 -3.05
C VAL A 48 -27.64 7.70 -2.32
N VAL A 49 -26.86 7.20 -1.38
CA VAL A 49 -27.14 5.97 -0.61
C VAL A 49 -27.37 6.33 0.86
N PRO A 50 -28.63 6.55 1.27
CA PRO A 50 -29.07 6.76 2.65
C PRO A 50 -28.40 5.87 3.70
N SER A 51 -28.43 4.56 3.48
CA SER A 51 -27.96 3.56 4.44
C SER A 51 -26.47 3.66 4.76
N LEU A 52 -25.68 4.25 3.85
CA LEU A 52 -24.25 4.45 4.01
C LEU A 52 -23.89 5.90 4.35
N ASN A 53 -24.88 6.80 4.44
CA ASN A 53 -24.68 8.25 4.51
C ASN A 53 -23.62 8.75 3.50
N ALA A 54 -23.73 8.27 2.26
CA ALA A 54 -22.73 8.48 1.23
C ALA A 54 -23.37 8.66 -0.16
N ALA A 55 -22.57 9.10 -1.12
CA ALA A 55 -22.95 9.23 -2.52
C ALA A 55 -21.86 8.63 -3.43
N PHE A 56 -22.29 8.12 -4.58
CA PHE A 56 -21.41 7.73 -5.67
C PHE A 56 -21.28 8.88 -6.66
N VAL A 57 -20.04 9.22 -6.99
CA VAL A 57 -19.68 10.35 -7.86
C VAL A 57 -19.06 9.80 -9.14
N GLU A 58 -19.64 10.17 -10.29
CA GLU A 58 -19.08 9.90 -11.61
C GLU A 58 -17.94 10.89 -11.89
N ILE A 59 -16.77 10.37 -12.25
CA ILE A 59 -15.52 11.15 -12.40
C ILE A 59 -14.79 10.86 -13.72
N GLY A 60 -15.46 10.21 -14.68
CA GLY A 60 -14.90 9.90 -16.00
C GLY A 60 -13.87 8.75 -15.98
N LEU A 61 -13.88 7.94 -14.93
CA LEU A 61 -13.04 6.75 -14.79
C LEU A 61 -13.90 5.48 -14.88
N SER A 62 -13.26 4.33 -15.05
CA SER A 62 -13.96 3.03 -15.14
C SER A 62 -14.74 2.66 -13.87
N ARG A 63 -14.47 3.31 -12.74
CA ARG A 63 -15.17 3.11 -11.47
C ARG A 63 -15.53 4.46 -10.84
N ARG A 64 -16.72 4.48 -10.24
CA ARG A 64 -17.25 5.63 -9.49
C ARG A 64 -16.45 5.88 -8.22
N ALA A 65 -16.35 7.14 -7.82
CA ALA A 65 -15.80 7.52 -6.53
C ALA A 65 -16.87 7.46 -5.43
N PHE A 66 -16.45 7.18 -4.20
CA PHE A 66 -17.27 7.13 -3.00
C PHE A 66 -17.04 8.38 -2.15
N LEU A 67 -18.10 9.15 -1.90
CA LEU A 67 -18.11 10.36 -1.10
C LEU A 67 -18.97 10.14 0.16
N HIS A 68 -18.34 10.11 1.34
CA HIS A 68 -19.06 10.01 2.61
C HIS A 68 -19.44 11.39 3.13
N ILE A 69 -20.53 11.51 3.90
CA ILE A 69 -20.98 12.80 4.45
C ILE A 69 -19.92 13.54 5.27
N SER A 70 -19.05 12.79 5.98
CA SER A 70 -17.94 13.36 6.75
C SER A 70 -16.88 14.06 5.88
N ASP A 71 -16.85 13.76 4.59
CA ASP A 71 -15.86 14.25 3.62
C ASP A 71 -16.45 15.35 2.73
N ILE A 72 -17.67 15.84 3.05
CA ILE A 72 -18.29 16.97 2.38
C ILE A 72 -17.93 18.24 3.16
N ALA A 73 -17.24 19.16 2.49
CA ALA A 73 -17.05 20.51 2.97
C ALA A 73 -18.42 21.17 3.17
N ARG A 74 -18.62 21.78 4.35
CA ARG A 74 -19.84 22.55 4.65
C ARG A 74 -19.92 23.86 3.87
N PHE A 75 -18.89 24.19 3.09
CA PHE A 75 -18.74 25.41 2.33
C PHE A 75 -18.57 25.03 0.85
N ASP A 76 -19.47 25.50 -0.01
CA ASP A 76 -19.28 25.43 -1.45
C ASP A 76 -18.28 26.54 -1.84
N PRO A 77 -17.11 26.23 -2.43
CA PRO A 77 -16.14 27.25 -2.86
C PRO A 77 -16.69 28.24 -3.91
N PHE A 78 -17.88 27.97 -4.47
CA PHE A 78 -18.55 28.80 -5.47
C PHE A 78 -19.87 29.43 -4.99
N ALA A 79 -20.33 29.15 -3.77
CA ALA A 79 -21.47 29.86 -3.20
C ALA A 79 -20.99 31.22 -2.68
N ASP A 80 -21.66 32.29 -3.10
CA ASP A 80 -21.41 33.65 -2.62
C ASP A 80 -21.49 33.67 -1.08
N ALA A 81 -20.42 34.16 -0.46
CA ALA A 81 -20.20 34.06 0.97
C ALA A 81 -21.06 35.08 1.75
N GLU A 82 -22.12 34.61 2.39
CA GLU A 82 -22.73 35.30 3.54
C GLU A 82 -22.33 34.58 4.85
N THR A 83 -21.71 35.38 5.75
CA THR A 83 -21.60 35.29 7.22
C THR A 83 -21.81 33.93 7.91
N GLU A 84 -20.89 33.46 8.77
CA GLU A 84 -20.82 33.85 10.19
C GLU A 84 -19.48 33.43 10.85
N GLU A 85 -19.20 34.07 11.99
CA GLU A 85 -17.96 34.05 12.78
C GLU A 85 -17.74 32.79 13.64
N GLU A 86 -16.51 32.68 14.14
CA GLU A 86 -15.82 31.48 14.63
C GLU A 86 -16.17 31.07 16.08
N GLU A 87 -16.07 29.77 16.38
CA GLU A 87 -15.70 29.31 17.72
C GLU A 87 -14.58 28.26 17.71
N GLU A 88 -13.78 28.34 18.77
CA GLU A 88 -12.47 27.77 18.98
C GLU A 88 -12.49 26.27 19.31
N THR A 89 -11.88 25.46 18.45
CA THR A 89 -11.03 24.30 18.79
C THR A 89 -10.57 23.65 17.48
N PHE A 90 -9.44 22.96 17.49
CA PHE A 90 -8.95 22.15 16.35
C PHE A 90 -9.79 20.87 16.13
N HIS A 91 -11.10 21.01 16.32
CA HIS A 91 -12.20 20.14 15.99
C HIS A 91 -13.35 21.06 15.51
N GLN A 92 -13.31 21.54 14.26
CA GLN A 92 -14.61 21.73 13.64
C GLN A 92 -15.21 20.33 13.51
N PRO A 93 -16.44 20.10 14.01
CA PRO A 93 -16.98 18.76 14.12
C PRO A 93 -17.04 18.16 12.71
N MET A 94 -16.16 17.20 12.41
CA MET A 94 -16.60 16.01 11.69
C MET A 94 -17.88 15.62 12.42
N VAL A 95 -19.03 15.81 11.76
CA VAL A 95 -20.39 15.74 12.32
C VAL A 95 -20.38 15.11 13.71
N LYS A 96 -20.41 15.94 14.77
CA LYS A 96 -21.10 15.49 15.99
C LYS A 96 -22.48 15.13 15.46
N ASP A 97 -22.82 13.86 15.64
CA ASP A 97 -23.92 13.08 15.10
C ASP A 97 -25.29 13.76 15.25
N TYR A 98 -25.50 14.91 14.60
CA TYR A 98 -26.73 15.68 14.61
C TYR A 98 -27.38 15.57 13.23
N GLY A 99 -27.88 14.37 12.92
CA GLY A 99 -29.10 14.15 12.12
C GLY A 99 -29.16 14.72 10.69
N THR A 100 -28.08 15.26 10.13
CA THR A 100 -28.04 15.73 8.75
C THR A 100 -27.78 14.53 7.87
N HIS A 101 -28.87 14.00 7.33
CA HIS A 101 -28.83 12.86 6.43
C HIS A 101 -28.29 13.30 5.06
N ILE A 102 -27.50 12.45 4.39
CA ILE A 102 -26.84 12.78 3.11
C ILE A 102 -27.81 13.30 2.04
N THR A 103 -29.06 12.85 2.07
CA THR A 103 -30.14 13.25 1.17
C THR A 103 -30.59 14.71 1.33
N LYS A 104 -30.23 15.38 2.42
CA LYS A 104 -30.48 16.83 2.61
C LYS A 104 -29.35 17.69 2.06
N VAL A 105 -28.19 17.08 1.77
CA VAL A 105 -26.96 17.79 1.40
C VAL A 105 -26.67 17.62 -0.09
N LEU A 106 -26.91 16.45 -0.64
CA LEU A 106 -26.61 16.12 -2.04
C LEU A 106 -27.84 15.66 -2.80
N ASN A 107 -27.93 16.12 -4.04
CA ASN A 107 -28.96 15.68 -4.99
C ASN A 107 -28.33 14.90 -6.15
N LYS A 108 -29.06 13.94 -6.71
CA LYS A 108 -28.66 13.26 -7.95
C LYS A 108 -28.54 14.27 -9.09
N GLY A 109 -27.47 14.17 -9.87
CA GLY A 109 -27.15 15.09 -10.97
C GLY A 109 -26.38 16.35 -10.55
N GLN A 110 -26.17 16.58 -9.25
CA GLN A 110 -25.41 17.72 -8.77
C GLN A 110 -23.94 17.63 -9.21
N GLU A 111 -23.40 18.72 -9.73
CA GLU A 111 -21.98 18.87 -10.08
C GLU A 111 -21.20 19.40 -8.88
N LEU A 112 -19.99 18.87 -8.67
CA LEU A 112 -19.11 19.32 -7.59
C LEU A 112 -17.65 18.99 -7.91
N LEU A 113 -16.73 19.75 -7.31
CA LEU A 113 -15.32 19.37 -7.31
C LEU A 113 -15.07 18.32 -6.24
N VAL A 114 -14.39 17.24 -6.63
CA VAL A 114 -13.99 16.16 -5.74
C VAL A 114 -12.50 15.91 -5.85
N GLN A 115 -11.81 15.82 -4.72
CA GLN A 115 -10.42 15.38 -4.64
C GLN A 115 -10.36 13.92 -4.18
N ILE A 116 -9.54 13.11 -4.85
CA ILE A 116 -9.33 11.72 -4.44
C ILE A 116 -8.41 11.67 -3.22
N ILE A 117 -8.88 11.06 -2.12
CA ILE A 117 -8.12 10.88 -0.88
C ILE A 117 -7.57 9.46 -0.71
N LYS A 118 -8.17 8.49 -1.40
CA LYS A 118 -7.69 7.10 -1.46
C LYS A 118 -7.92 6.54 -2.86
N ASP A 119 -6.89 5.89 -3.39
CA ASP A 119 -6.97 5.12 -4.63
C ASP A 119 -8.00 3.98 -4.50
N PRO A 120 -8.55 3.49 -5.63
CA PRO A 120 -9.39 2.29 -5.63
C PRO A 120 -8.60 1.08 -5.11
N ILE A 121 -9.24 0.24 -4.29
CA ILE A 121 -8.61 -0.95 -3.70
C ILE A 121 -9.52 -2.15 -3.97
N GLY A 122 -8.98 -3.15 -4.68
CA GLY A 122 -9.71 -4.40 -4.97
C GLY A 122 -10.91 -4.12 -5.87
N THR A 123 -12.13 -4.37 -5.39
CA THR A 123 -13.39 -4.04 -6.07
C THR A 123 -13.96 -2.68 -5.67
N LYS A 124 -13.43 -2.03 -4.63
CA LYS A 124 -13.94 -0.75 -4.12
C LYS A 124 -13.39 0.40 -4.96
N GLY A 125 -14.29 1.32 -5.35
CA GLY A 125 -13.93 2.57 -6.02
C GLY A 125 -13.06 3.48 -5.16
N ALA A 126 -12.56 4.56 -5.77
CA ALA A 126 -11.76 5.56 -5.06
C ALA A 126 -12.60 6.27 -3.99
N ARG A 127 -11.99 6.69 -2.86
CA ARG A 127 -12.68 7.57 -1.89
C ARG A 127 -12.32 9.02 -2.19
N CYS A 128 -13.31 9.90 -2.18
CA CYS A 128 -13.12 11.31 -2.46
C CYS A 128 -13.66 12.22 -1.36
N THR A 129 -13.31 13.50 -1.43
CA THR A 129 -13.77 14.58 -0.55
C THR A 129 -14.06 15.83 -1.38
N THR A 130 -14.99 16.67 -0.95
CA THR A 130 -15.17 18.01 -1.53
C THR A 130 -14.30 19.06 -0.84
N GLN A 131 -13.64 18.70 0.28
CA GLN A 131 -12.66 19.54 0.95
C GLN A 131 -11.32 19.47 0.22
N LEU A 132 -11.18 20.28 -0.82
CA LEU A 132 -9.96 20.34 -1.62
C LEU A 132 -8.77 20.80 -0.79
N SER A 133 -7.61 20.20 -1.05
CA SER A 133 -6.35 20.57 -0.44
C SER A 133 -5.24 20.59 -1.49
N ILE A 134 -4.44 21.65 -1.50
CA ILE A 134 -3.33 21.83 -2.43
C ILE A 134 -2.03 21.80 -1.59
N PRO A 135 -1.31 20.68 -1.58
CA PRO A 135 -0.08 20.56 -0.81
C PRO A 135 1.09 21.24 -1.53
N GLY A 136 1.65 22.25 -0.89
CA GLY A 136 2.96 22.83 -1.18
C GLY A 136 4.05 22.13 -0.36
N ARG A 137 5.28 22.64 -0.42
CA ARG A 137 6.40 22.04 0.33
C ARG A 137 6.30 22.35 1.82
N TYR A 138 5.92 23.57 2.16
CA TYR A 138 5.88 24.06 3.54
C TYR A 138 4.44 24.26 4.03
N LEU A 139 3.54 24.62 3.14
CA LEU A 139 2.14 24.91 3.43
C LEU A 139 1.22 23.93 2.70
N VAL A 140 0.01 23.77 3.22
CA VAL A 140 -1.12 23.15 2.52
C VAL A 140 -2.24 24.17 2.48
N LEU A 141 -2.66 24.56 1.29
CA LEU A 141 -3.77 25.49 1.07
C LEU A 141 -5.09 24.70 1.00
N ILE A 142 -6.10 25.17 1.73
CA ILE A 142 -7.43 24.56 1.79
C ILE A 142 -8.46 25.66 1.46
N PRO A 143 -9.05 25.69 0.26
CA PRO A 143 -10.09 26.65 -0.08
C PRO A 143 -11.34 26.48 0.80
N GLY A 144 -11.90 27.59 1.29
CA GLY A 144 -13.09 27.66 2.15
C GLY A 144 -12.78 27.94 3.64
N PRO A 145 -12.20 27.00 4.41
CA PRO A 145 -12.04 27.13 5.86
C PRO A 145 -11.11 28.28 6.27
N LYS A 146 -11.47 29.15 7.22
CA LYS A 146 -10.63 30.30 7.63
C LYS A 146 -9.50 29.99 8.63
N HIS A 147 -9.24 28.73 8.97
CA HIS A 147 -8.29 28.40 10.05
C HIS A 147 -6.81 28.34 9.62
N ILE A 148 -5.88 28.56 10.58
CA ILE A 148 -4.44 28.30 10.42
C ILE A 148 -4.04 27.17 11.36
N GLY A 149 -3.53 26.08 10.79
CA GLY A 149 -3.01 24.92 11.50
C GLY A 149 -1.51 24.82 11.49
N VAL A 150 -0.96 24.23 12.55
CA VAL A 150 0.46 23.86 12.60
C VAL A 150 0.57 22.37 12.89
N SER A 151 1.36 21.64 12.10
CA SER A 151 1.58 20.20 12.21
C SER A 151 1.78 19.75 13.66
N ARG A 152 1.12 18.67 14.06
CA ARG A 152 1.22 18.08 15.41
C ARG A 152 2.63 17.58 15.75
N ARG A 153 3.49 17.37 14.75
CA ARG A 153 4.89 16.96 14.94
C ARG A 153 5.78 18.12 15.43
N ILE A 154 5.34 19.37 15.35
CA ILE A 154 6.01 20.51 15.96
C ILE A 154 5.48 20.65 17.40
N ARG A 155 6.28 20.18 18.37
CA ARG A 155 5.93 20.16 19.80
C ARG A 155 6.23 21.48 20.51
N ASP A 156 7.21 22.24 20.01
CA ASP A 156 7.60 23.52 20.59
C ASP A 156 6.47 24.57 20.42
N LYS A 157 5.96 25.07 21.54
CA LYS A 157 4.89 26.07 21.58
C LYS A 157 5.32 27.43 21.03
N SER A 158 6.57 27.82 21.28
CA SER A 158 7.11 29.11 20.80
C SER A 158 7.12 29.14 19.28
N GLU A 159 7.69 28.09 18.68
CA GLU A 159 7.78 27.95 17.23
C GLU A 159 6.42 27.87 16.55
N ARG A 160 5.46 27.14 17.14
CA ARG A 160 4.07 27.11 16.64
C ARG A 160 3.45 28.50 16.61
N SER A 161 3.65 29.28 17.67
CA SER A 161 3.12 30.64 17.77
C SER A 161 3.77 31.56 16.74
N ARG A 162 5.10 31.47 16.57
CA ARG A 162 5.86 32.23 15.56
C ARG A 162 5.35 31.98 14.15
N LEU A 163 5.28 30.71 13.72
CA LEU A 163 4.83 30.34 12.37
C LEU A 163 3.38 30.76 12.12
N ARG A 164 2.50 30.59 13.13
CA ARG A 164 1.10 31.02 13.02
C ARG A 164 0.98 32.53 12.83
N LYS A 165 1.75 33.32 13.59
CA LYS A 165 1.77 34.78 13.47
C LYS A 165 2.32 35.27 12.12
N GLN A 166 3.30 34.57 11.55
CA GLN A 166 3.84 34.93 10.23
C GLN A 166 2.80 34.72 9.13
N ILE A 167 2.18 33.53 9.07
CA ILE A 167 1.16 33.23 8.06
C ILE A 167 -0.09 34.08 8.23
N ALA A 168 -0.49 34.40 9.46
CA ALA A 168 -1.66 35.24 9.71
C ALA A 168 -1.57 36.63 9.06
N LYS A 169 -0.37 37.15 8.78
CA LYS A 169 -0.17 38.46 8.14
C LYS A 169 -0.42 38.46 6.64
N VAL A 170 -0.22 37.32 5.99
CA VAL A 170 -0.21 37.20 4.51
C VAL A 170 -1.35 36.35 3.95
N LYS A 171 -2.07 35.69 4.85
CA LYS A 171 -3.14 34.78 4.50
C LYS A 171 -4.31 35.54 3.85
N PRO A 172 -4.77 35.15 2.66
CA PRO A 172 -6.00 35.71 2.07
C PRO A 172 -7.26 35.19 2.76
N GLU A 173 -8.34 35.96 2.67
CA GLU A 173 -9.67 35.57 3.14
C GLU A 173 -10.22 34.37 2.35
N GLY A 174 -11.04 33.55 3.01
CA GLY A 174 -11.66 32.38 2.36
C GLY A 174 -10.72 31.18 2.16
N PHE A 175 -9.51 31.20 2.70
CA PHE A 175 -8.59 30.06 2.66
C PHE A 175 -8.18 29.58 4.03
N GLY A 176 -7.81 28.32 4.12
CA GLY A 176 -7.25 27.63 5.27
C GLY A 176 -5.82 27.26 4.97
N ILE A 177 -4.95 27.28 5.98
CA ILE A 177 -3.54 26.97 5.78
C ILE A 177 -3.07 26.01 6.84
N ILE A 178 -2.45 24.90 6.44
CA ILE A 178 -1.75 23.99 7.36
C ILE A 178 -0.24 24.11 7.14
N ILE A 179 0.47 24.51 8.18
CA ILE A 179 1.93 24.60 8.20
C ILE A 179 2.52 23.21 8.48
N ARG A 180 3.33 22.72 7.55
CA ARG A 180 3.96 21.38 7.56
C ARG A 180 5.18 21.36 8.49
N THR A 181 5.65 20.15 8.81
CA THR A 181 6.80 19.96 9.72
C THR A 181 8.11 20.52 9.16
N ILE A 182 8.28 20.52 7.83
CA ILE A 182 9.48 21.02 7.14
C ILE A 182 9.59 22.55 7.27
N ALA A 183 8.49 23.26 7.53
CA ALA A 183 8.48 24.71 7.71
C ALA A 183 9.17 25.21 8.99
N ARG A 184 9.61 24.30 9.87
CA ARG A 184 10.25 24.65 11.15
C ARG A 184 11.52 25.48 10.89
N GLY A 185 11.65 26.60 11.60
CA GLY A 185 12.81 27.48 11.53
C GLY A 185 12.84 28.40 10.31
N LEU A 186 11.91 28.26 9.35
CA LEU A 186 11.90 29.09 8.16
C LEU A 186 11.43 30.52 8.43
N SER A 187 11.89 31.44 7.59
CA SER A 187 11.47 32.85 7.58
C SER A 187 10.07 32.99 6.98
N GLY A 188 9.44 34.15 7.22
CA GLY A 188 8.12 34.45 6.65
C GLY A 188 8.15 34.53 5.12
N ASP A 189 9.24 35.03 4.53
CA ASP A 189 9.34 35.27 3.09
C ASP A 189 9.26 33.98 2.28
N VAL A 190 9.95 32.92 2.74
CA VAL A 190 9.90 31.59 2.10
C VAL A 190 8.49 31.00 2.17
N LEU A 191 7.79 31.22 3.28
CA LEU A 191 6.41 30.75 3.43
C LEU A 191 5.44 31.53 2.55
N ASN A 192 5.68 32.83 2.34
CA ASN A 192 4.86 33.67 1.47
C ASN A 192 5.01 33.22 0.01
N GLN A 193 6.23 32.93 -0.44
CA GLN A 193 6.48 32.43 -1.79
C GLN A 193 5.79 31.08 -2.07
N ASP A 194 5.80 30.16 -1.10
CA ASP A 194 5.05 28.90 -1.19
C ASP A 194 3.54 29.16 -1.23
N LEU A 195 3.03 30.11 -0.43
CA LEU A 195 1.61 30.50 -0.44
C LEU A 195 1.18 31.09 -1.79
N GLU A 196 1.95 32.01 -2.36
CA GLU A 196 1.67 32.61 -3.66
C GLU A 196 1.62 31.55 -4.77
N SER A 197 2.57 30.62 -4.76
CA SER A 197 2.59 29.48 -5.68
C SER A 197 1.32 28.63 -5.56
N LEU A 198 0.85 28.37 -4.35
CA LEU A 198 -0.38 27.62 -4.10
C LEU A 198 -1.64 28.35 -4.56
N LEU A 199 -1.69 29.68 -4.39
CA LEU A 199 -2.81 30.49 -4.88
C LEU A 199 -2.87 30.50 -6.41
N GLN A 200 -1.73 30.55 -7.09
CA GLN A 200 -1.69 30.42 -8.56
C GLN A 200 -2.21 29.05 -9.03
N VAL A 201 -1.89 27.99 -8.31
CA VAL A 201 -2.45 26.66 -8.60
C VAL A 201 -3.96 26.67 -8.41
N TRP A 202 -4.46 27.25 -7.31
CA TRP A 202 -5.90 27.36 -7.06
C TRP A 202 -6.65 28.11 -8.16
N GLU A 203 -6.14 29.25 -8.63
CA GLU A 203 -6.77 30.01 -9.72
C GLU A 203 -6.86 29.18 -11.02
N LYS A 204 -5.82 28.39 -11.33
CA LYS A 204 -5.86 27.45 -12.46
C LYS A 204 -6.94 26.38 -12.28
N ILE A 205 -7.12 25.85 -11.06
CA ILE A 205 -8.18 24.89 -10.74
C ILE A 205 -9.55 25.53 -10.94
N LYS A 206 -9.77 26.73 -10.40
CA LYS A 206 -11.03 27.48 -10.50
C LYS A 206 -11.41 27.74 -11.95
N HIS A 207 -10.48 28.25 -12.76
CA HIS A 207 -10.70 28.50 -14.18
C HIS A 207 -11.04 27.20 -14.94
N ARG A 208 -10.29 26.13 -14.72
CA ARG A 208 -10.55 24.84 -15.39
C ARG A 208 -11.89 24.22 -14.99
N ALA A 209 -12.29 24.36 -13.73
CA ALA A 209 -13.57 23.86 -13.23
C ALA A 209 -14.77 24.53 -13.93
N GLN A 210 -14.64 25.80 -14.30
CA GLN A 210 -15.67 26.55 -15.03
C GLN A 210 -15.74 26.15 -16.51
N VAL A 211 -14.59 25.93 -17.14
CA VAL A 211 -14.51 25.68 -18.60
C VAL A 211 -14.79 24.22 -18.95
N LEU A 212 -14.31 23.27 -18.15
CA LEU A 212 -14.38 21.84 -18.51
C LEU A 212 -15.74 21.22 -18.17
N PRO A 213 -16.21 20.26 -18.98
CA PRO A 213 -17.45 19.56 -18.73
C PRO A 213 -17.32 18.62 -17.52
N PRO A 214 -18.44 18.17 -16.93
CA PRO A 214 -18.43 17.17 -15.86
C PRO A 214 -17.77 15.86 -16.30
N GLY A 215 -17.19 15.12 -15.34
CA GLY A 215 -16.34 13.95 -15.58
C GLY A 215 -14.88 14.29 -15.92
N SER A 216 -14.53 15.57 -16.05
CA SER A 216 -13.17 15.98 -16.43
C SER A 216 -12.18 16.02 -15.26
N LEU A 217 -10.93 15.67 -15.54
CA LEU A 217 -9.79 15.92 -14.67
C LEU A 217 -9.43 17.42 -14.67
N ILE A 218 -9.63 18.08 -13.53
CA ILE A 218 -9.37 19.52 -13.37
C ILE A 218 -7.92 19.76 -12.98
N TYR A 219 -7.43 18.99 -12.02
CA TYR A 219 -6.07 19.08 -11.49
C TYR A 219 -5.48 17.69 -11.35
N ARG A 220 -4.25 17.53 -11.85
CA ARG A 220 -3.44 16.35 -11.61
C ARG A 220 -2.42 16.68 -10.54
N ASP A 221 -2.38 15.91 -9.46
CA ASP A 221 -1.32 16.06 -8.46
C ASP A 221 0.04 15.71 -9.08
N ALA A 222 1.08 16.22 -8.46
CA ALA A 222 2.43 16.03 -8.95
C ALA A 222 2.78 14.53 -8.97
N GLY A 223 3.49 14.08 -10.02
CA GLY A 223 3.91 12.68 -10.15
C GLY A 223 4.79 12.21 -8.99
N LEU A 224 5.20 10.93 -9.01
CA LEU A 224 5.96 10.32 -7.92
C LEU A 224 7.19 11.15 -7.49
N ILE A 225 8.04 11.54 -8.45
CA ILE A 225 9.30 12.24 -8.17
C ILE A 225 9.06 13.64 -7.57
N PRO A 226 8.26 14.55 -8.18
CA PRO A 226 7.95 15.84 -7.55
C PRO A 226 7.31 15.72 -6.16
N THR A 227 6.40 14.77 -5.97
CA THR A 227 5.77 14.51 -4.67
C THR A 227 6.81 14.09 -3.63
N LEU A 228 7.76 13.25 -4.02
CA LEU A 228 8.86 12.83 -3.17
C LEU A 228 9.77 14.00 -2.78
N VAL A 229 10.12 14.85 -3.72
CA VAL A 229 10.91 16.06 -3.45
C VAL A 229 10.17 16.98 -2.49
N ARG A 230 8.87 17.22 -2.72
CA ARG A 230 8.01 18.04 -1.85
C ARG A 230 7.89 17.46 -0.43
N ASP A 231 7.67 16.16 -0.30
CA ASP A 231 7.21 15.54 0.95
C ASP A 231 8.32 14.84 1.75
N GLN A 232 9.40 14.42 1.09
CA GLN A 232 10.44 13.56 1.67
C GLN A 232 11.84 14.14 1.62
N PHE A 233 12.16 15.01 0.66
CA PHE A 233 13.49 15.57 0.53
C PHE A 233 13.72 16.70 1.54
N SER A 234 14.48 16.42 2.60
CA SER A 234 14.77 17.31 3.73
C SER A 234 16.27 17.31 4.04
N ASP A 235 16.69 18.11 5.03
CA ASP A 235 18.09 18.16 5.48
C ASP A 235 18.61 16.82 6.04
N GLU A 236 17.74 15.88 6.39
CA GLU A 236 18.12 14.52 6.81
C GLU A 236 18.58 13.65 5.63
N VAL A 237 18.14 13.98 4.41
CA VAL A 237 18.52 13.25 3.19
C VAL A 237 19.89 13.72 2.74
N SER A 238 20.86 12.82 2.80
CA SER A 238 22.24 13.06 2.38
C SER A 238 22.38 13.27 0.87
N GLU A 239 21.71 12.43 0.06
CA GLU A 239 21.83 12.45 -1.40
C GLU A 239 20.49 12.09 -2.05
N PHE A 240 20.19 12.76 -3.17
CA PHE A 240 19.08 12.48 -4.07
C PHE A 240 19.66 12.14 -5.44
N ILE A 241 19.67 10.86 -5.81
CA ILE A 241 20.38 10.37 -6.99
C ILE A 241 19.36 9.93 -8.04
N ILE A 242 19.53 10.39 -9.29
CA ILE A 242 18.60 10.12 -10.40
C ILE A 242 19.40 9.67 -11.62
N ASP A 243 18.94 8.65 -12.34
CA ASP A 243 19.61 8.13 -13.55
C ASP A 243 19.10 8.74 -14.88
N SER A 244 18.06 9.57 -14.85
CA SER A 244 17.55 10.30 -16.01
C SER A 244 17.94 11.78 -15.99
N LYS A 245 18.58 12.22 -17.08
CA LYS A 245 18.95 13.64 -17.30
C LYS A 245 17.75 14.58 -17.30
N GLU A 246 16.64 14.15 -17.91
CA GLU A 246 15.43 14.97 -18.03
C GLU A 246 14.78 15.19 -16.66
N GLU A 247 14.60 14.12 -15.89
CA GLU A 247 14.03 14.21 -14.54
C GLU A 247 14.97 14.92 -13.58
N HIS A 248 16.29 14.70 -13.71
CA HIS A 248 17.29 15.43 -12.94
C HIS A 248 17.20 16.94 -13.13
N LYS A 249 17.06 17.42 -14.37
CA LYS A 249 16.87 18.84 -14.64
C LYS A 249 15.60 19.38 -13.96
N LYS A 250 14.46 18.70 -14.13
CA LYS A 250 13.19 19.12 -13.49
C LYS A 250 13.30 19.19 -11.97
N VAL A 251 13.98 18.22 -11.35
CA VAL A 251 14.16 18.19 -9.89
C VAL A 251 15.07 19.32 -9.45
N ILE A 252 16.19 19.56 -10.13
CA ILE A 252 17.10 20.68 -9.81
C ILE A 252 16.37 22.01 -9.92
N ASP A 253 15.68 22.26 -11.03
CA ASP A 253 14.97 23.52 -11.26
C ASP A 253 13.97 23.80 -10.12
N TYR A 254 13.21 22.77 -9.71
CA TYR A 254 12.27 22.87 -8.59
C TYR A 254 12.96 23.04 -7.22
N VAL A 255 14.04 22.31 -6.95
CA VAL A 255 14.77 22.42 -5.67
C VAL A 255 15.44 23.78 -5.56
N GLN A 256 15.99 24.33 -6.64
CA GLN A 256 16.57 25.67 -6.64
C GLN A 256 15.54 26.76 -6.35
N GLU A 257 14.31 26.59 -6.82
CA GLU A 257 13.23 27.54 -6.54
C GLU A 257 12.76 27.47 -5.08
N VAL A 258 12.57 26.27 -4.53
CA VAL A 258 11.85 26.10 -3.25
C VAL A 258 12.78 25.82 -2.06
N ALA A 259 13.95 25.20 -2.29
CA ALA A 259 14.92 24.85 -1.24
C ALA A 259 16.38 24.85 -1.78
N PRO A 260 16.94 26.03 -2.10
CA PRO A 260 18.28 26.13 -2.72
C PRO A 260 19.39 25.42 -1.94
N ASN A 261 19.29 25.40 -0.61
CA ASN A 261 20.25 24.76 0.30
C ASN A 261 20.37 23.23 0.11
N LEU A 262 19.43 22.59 -0.58
CA LEU A 262 19.45 21.16 -0.86
C LEU A 262 19.88 20.83 -2.29
N ALA A 263 20.06 21.84 -3.16
CA ALA A 263 20.35 21.65 -4.58
C ALA A 263 21.63 20.83 -4.81
N ASP A 264 22.68 21.07 -4.02
CA ASP A 264 23.97 20.37 -4.12
C ASP A 264 23.89 18.87 -3.81
N ARG A 265 22.80 18.41 -3.18
CA ARG A 265 22.57 17.00 -2.84
C ARG A 265 21.90 16.23 -3.97
N VAL A 266 21.38 16.92 -4.98
CA VAL A 266 20.78 16.31 -6.16
C VAL A 266 21.89 15.93 -7.14
N LYS A 267 22.03 14.64 -7.43
CA LYS A 267 23.11 14.09 -8.24
C LYS A 267 22.56 13.30 -9.42
N LEU A 268 23.15 13.52 -10.59
CA LEU A 268 22.92 12.68 -11.76
C LEU A 268 23.80 11.44 -11.68
N PHE A 269 23.20 10.27 -11.83
CA PHE A 269 23.89 9.02 -12.03
C PHE A 269 24.14 8.78 -13.52
N SER A 270 25.36 8.38 -13.87
CA SER A 270 25.79 8.17 -15.26
C SER A 270 26.60 6.87 -15.44
N GLY A 271 26.38 5.86 -14.60
CA GLY A 271 27.02 4.55 -14.77
C GLY A 271 26.38 3.75 -15.91
N GLU A 272 27.10 2.76 -16.43
CA GLU A 272 26.59 1.84 -17.45
C GLU A 272 25.63 0.78 -16.86
N GLU A 273 25.89 0.34 -15.64
CA GLU A 273 25.01 -0.56 -14.88
C GLU A 273 23.75 0.17 -14.37
N SER A 274 22.68 -0.58 -14.08
CA SER A 274 21.47 -0.01 -13.50
C SER A 274 21.77 0.62 -12.14
N ILE A 275 21.20 1.79 -11.86
CA ILE A 275 21.39 2.48 -10.58
C ILE A 275 20.98 1.58 -9.39
N PHE A 276 19.93 0.77 -9.51
CA PHE A 276 19.53 -0.13 -8.43
C PHE A 276 20.47 -1.33 -8.24
N GLU A 277 21.13 -1.79 -9.30
CA GLU A 277 22.15 -2.84 -9.21
C GLU A 277 23.40 -2.32 -8.49
N LYS A 278 23.89 -1.13 -8.89
CA LYS A 278 25.05 -0.48 -8.28
C LYS A 278 24.92 -0.31 -6.78
N TYR A 279 23.76 0.13 -6.31
CA TYR A 279 23.49 0.36 -4.88
C TYR A 279 23.00 -0.91 -4.16
N GLY A 280 22.96 -2.08 -4.82
CA GLY A 280 22.53 -3.34 -4.22
C GLY A 280 21.06 -3.36 -3.81
N ILE A 281 20.23 -2.50 -4.42
CA ILE A 281 18.80 -2.35 -4.14
C ILE A 281 18.02 -3.49 -4.78
N GLU A 282 18.35 -3.89 -6.00
CA GLU A 282 17.61 -4.94 -6.73
C GLU A 282 17.55 -6.25 -5.94
N LYS A 283 18.70 -6.68 -5.37
CA LYS A 283 18.78 -7.86 -4.49
C LYS A 283 17.89 -7.76 -3.24
N GLN A 284 17.65 -6.54 -2.74
CA GLN A 284 16.77 -6.32 -1.59
C GLN A 284 15.29 -6.32 -2.00
N ILE A 285 14.98 -5.86 -3.22
CA ILE A 285 13.64 -5.96 -3.81
C ILE A 285 13.27 -7.43 -4.01
N ASP A 286 14.17 -8.26 -4.56
CA ASP A 286 13.91 -9.70 -4.74
C ASP A 286 13.63 -10.40 -3.41
N LYS A 287 14.45 -10.07 -2.38
CA LYS A 287 14.28 -10.59 -1.02
C LYS A 287 13.03 -10.07 -0.32
N MET A 288 12.46 -8.95 -0.76
CA MET A 288 11.24 -8.37 -0.17
C MET A 288 10.05 -9.33 -0.29
N LEU A 289 10.00 -10.19 -1.30
CA LEU A 289 8.91 -11.17 -1.48
C LEU A 289 9.12 -12.46 -0.67
N SER A 290 10.31 -12.64 -0.06
CA SER A 290 10.60 -13.83 0.73
C SER A 290 9.68 -13.90 1.95
N ARG A 291 9.17 -15.12 2.24
CA ARG A 291 8.36 -15.38 3.44
C ARG A 291 9.17 -15.14 4.72
N SER A 292 10.45 -15.49 4.71
CA SER A 292 11.32 -15.32 5.88
C SER A 292 12.49 -14.38 5.63
N VAL A 293 12.94 -13.71 6.69
CA VAL A 293 14.07 -12.77 6.66
C VAL A 293 15.02 -13.12 7.80
N ARG A 294 16.27 -13.44 7.45
CA ARG A 294 17.32 -13.72 8.43
C ARG A 294 17.82 -12.45 9.09
N LEU A 295 18.01 -12.54 10.40
CA LEU A 295 18.56 -11.48 11.24
C LEU A 295 20.10 -11.63 11.36
N PRO A 296 20.86 -10.53 11.41
CA PRO A 296 22.29 -10.53 11.73
C PRO A 296 22.72 -11.41 12.92
N CYS A 297 21.91 -11.53 13.97
CA CYS A 297 22.16 -12.37 15.14
C CYS A 297 21.98 -13.88 14.90
N GLY A 298 21.54 -14.28 13.69
CA GLY A 298 21.27 -15.67 13.32
C GLY A 298 19.83 -16.12 13.55
N GLY A 299 18.98 -15.25 14.11
CA GLY A 299 17.54 -15.44 14.17
C GLY A 299 16.86 -15.23 12.82
N GLU A 300 15.54 -15.37 12.79
CA GLU A 300 14.73 -15.25 11.58
C GLU A 300 13.35 -14.70 11.93
N ILE A 301 12.82 -13.82 11.08
CA ILE A 301 11.41 -13.42 11.14
C ILE A 301 10.66 -14.07 9.97
N VAL A 302 9.44 -14.52 10.23
CA VAL A 302 8.54 -15.12 9.23
C VAL A 302 7.33 -14.23 9.11
N ILE A 303 7.00 -13.80 7.88
CA ILE A 303 5.92 -12.84 7.61
C ILE A 303 4.86 -13.53 6.76
N ASP A 304 3.68 -13.73 7.35
CA ASP A 304 2.53 -14.34 6.69
C ASP A 304 1.41 -13.31 6.49
N LEU A 305 1.01 -13.14 5.22
CA LEU A 305 -0.07 -12.24 4.83
C LEU A 305 -1.36 -13.06 4.71
N THR A 306 -2.37 -12.70 5.51
CA THR A 306 -3.71 -13.28 5.42
C THR A 306 -4.70 -12.26 4.85
N GLU A 307 -5.96 -12.67 4.66
CA GLU A 307 -7.02 -11.77 4.20
C GLU A 307 -7.26 -10.60 5.19
N ALA A 308 -7.30 -10.89 6.49
CA ALA A 308 -7.72 -9.95 7.52
C ALA A 308 -6.55 -9.22 8.19
N LEU A 309 -5.43 -9.93 8.41
CA LEU A 309 -4.29 -9.44 9.19
C LEU A 309 -2.95 -9.93 8.63
N VAL A 310 -1.86 -9.33 9.10
CA VAL A 310 -0.50 -9.82 8.86
C VAL A 310 0.02 -10.44 10.15
N ALA A 311 0.49 -11.68 10.10
CA ALA A 311 1.12 -12.37 11.21
C ALA A 311 2.64 -12.38 11.01
N ILE A 312 3.40 -12.06 12.06
CA ILE A 312 4.85 -12.05 12.04
C ILE A 312 5.36 -12.86 13.23
N ASP A 313 6.14 -13.90 12.94
CA ASP A 313 6.73 -14.80 13.94
C ASP A 313 8.24 -14.57 14.04
N VAL A 314 8.81 -14.68 15.25
CA VAL A 314 10.23 -14.43 15.55
C VAL A 314 10.90 -15.69 16.08
N ASN A 315 11.87 -16.19 15.33
CA ASN A 315 12.63 -17.39 15.65
C ASN A 315 14.08 -17.05 16.03
N SER A 316 14.61 -17.70 17.07
CA SER A 316 16.00 -17.50 17.55
C SER A 316 17.07 -18.21 16.71
N GLY A 317 16.67 -19.10 15.79
CA GLY A 317 17.59 -19.89 14.99
C GLY A 317 18.37 -20.95 15.81
N LYS A 318 19.43 -21.52 15.23
CA LYS A 318 20.22 -22.62 15.84
C LYS A 318 21.29 -22.14 16.85
N SER A 319 20.97 -21.20 17.74
CA SER A 319 21.90 -20.78 18.80
C SER A 319 21.74 -21.64 20.06
N THR A 320 22.77 -22.44 20.38
CA THR A 320 22.77 -23.41 21.47
C THR A 320 23.48 -22.84 22.71
N GLY A 321 22.71 -22.36 23.69
CA GLY A 321 23.25 -21.93 24.99
C GLY A 321 22.18 -21.73 26.05
N LYS A 322 21.96 -22.73 26.92
CA LYS A 322 20.91 -22.72 27.96
C LYS A 322 21.11 -21.70 29.09
N ARG A 323 22.34 -21.23 29.32
CA ARG A 323 22.66 -20.34 30.47
C ARG A 323 22.34 -18.87 30.25
N ASP A 324 21.95 -18.46 29.05
CA ASP A 324 21.66 -17.06 28.73
C ASP A 324 20.44 -16.86 27.82
N TYR A 325 19.44 -17.74 27.97
CA TYR A 325 18.25 -17.74 27.12
C TYR A 325 17.52 -16.40 27.12
N GLU A 326 17.31 -15.79 28.30
CA GLU A 326 16.58 -14.52 28.42
C GLU A 326 17.33 -13.37 27.71
N GLN A 327 18.67 -13.29 27.83
CA GLN A 327 19.44 -12.26 27.13
C GLN A 327 19.50 -12.52 25.62
N MET A 328 19.59 -13.79 25.22
CA MET A 328 19.54 -14.20 23.81
C MET A 328 18.18 -13.81 23.20
N ALA A 329 17.08 -14.22 23.83
CA ALA A 329 15.71 -13.91 23.40
C ALA A 329 15.52 -12.39 23.30
N MET A 330 16.01 -11.65 24.30
CA MET A 330 15.94 -10.19 24.28
C MET A 330 16.73 -9.57 23.13
N ARG A 331 17.94 -10.07 22.87
CA ARG A 331 18.76 -9.60 21.73
C ARG A 331 18.07 -9.88 20.39
N VAL A 332 17.56 -11.10 20.20
CA VAL A 332 16.84 -11.48 18.98
C VAL A 332 15.59 -10.63 18.81
N ASN A 333 14.78 -10.46 19.85
CA ASN A 333 13.56 -9.66 19.80
C ASN A 333 13.83 -8.18 19.49
N CYS A 334 14.88 -7.57 20.06
CA CYS A 334 15.25 -6.19 19.73
C CYS A 334 15.66 -6.03 18.27
N GLU A 335 16.42 -6.98 17.73
CA GLU A 335 16.85 -6.95 16.33
C GLU A 335 15.69 -7.23 15.37
N ALA A 336 14.84 -8.20 15.72
CA ALA A 336 13.58 -8.47 15.05
C ALA A 336 12.68 -7.24 15.07
N ALA A 337 12.60 -6.50 16.19
CA ALA A 337 11.79 -5.29 16.29
C ALA A 337 12.19 -4.21 15.28
N GLU A 338 13.50 -3.98 15.10
CA GLU A 338 14.02 -3.05 14.10
C GLU A 338 13.75 -3.52 12.67
N GLU A 339 14.00 -4.81 12.39
CA GLU A 339 13.82 -5.39 11.07
C GLU A 339 12.33 -5.48 10.69
N ILE A 340 11.45 -5.82 11.61
CA ILE A 340 9.99 -5.83 11.41
C ILE A 340 9.50 -4.42 11.09
N ALA A 341 9.95 -3.40 11.84
CA ALA A 341 9.60 -2.01 11.54
C ALA A 341 10.06 -1.59 10.14
N ARG A 342 11.22 -2.08 9.69
CA ARG A 342 11.71 -1.88 8.32
C ARG A 342 10.82 -2.61 7.30
N GLN A 343 10.51 -3.88 7.51
CA GLN A 343 9.68 -4.70 6.61
C GLN A 343 8.25 -4.16 6.48
N ILE A 344 7.66 -3.64 7.56
CA ILE A 344 6.35 -2.98 7.53
C ILE A 344 6.34 -1.79 6.57
N ARG A 345 7.41 -0.99 6.56
CA ARG A 345 7.57 0.13 5.63
C ARG A 345 7.88 -0.35 4.22
N LEU A 346 8.84 -1.26 4.08
CA LEU A 346 9.31 -1.76 2.80
C LEU A 346 8.19 -2.43 2.00
N ARG A 347 7.42 -3.31 2.63
CA ARG A 347 6.30 -4.04 2.01
C ARG A 347 4.98 -3.25 2.03
N ASP A 348 4.98 -2.03 2.57
CA ASP A 348 3.79 -1.21 2.85
C ASP A 348 2.66 -2.00 3.52
N LEU A 349 3.00 -2.79 4.55
CA LEU A 349 2.05 -3.61 5.31
C LEU A 349 1.07 -2.70 6.04
N GLY A 350 -0.23 -2.96 5.94
CA GLY A 350 -1.24 -2.15 6.61
C GLY A 350 -2.44 -2.97 7.05
N GLY A 351 -3.29 -2.39 7.88
CA GLY A 351 -4.35 -3.08 8.58
C GLY A 351 -3.89 -3.49 9.97
N ILE A 352 -4.36 -4.65 10.42
CA ILE A 352 -3.93 -5.28 11.68
C ILE A 352 -2.66 -6.07 11.39
N ILE A 353 -1.62 -5.83 12.17
CA ILE A 353 -0.35 -6.55 12.14
C ILE A 353 -0.13 -7.10 13.54
N VAL A 354 0.09 -8.40 13.64
CA VAL A 354 0.33 -9.12 14.89
C VAL A 354 1.76 -9.64 14.84
N VAL A 355 2.53 -9.35 15.88
CA VAL A 355 3.91 -9.79 16.02
C VAL A 355 3.99 -10.70 17.24
N ASP A 356 4.41 -11.94 17.00
CA ASP A 356 4.68 -12.96 18.01
C ASP A 356 6.19 -12.95 18.30
N PHE A 357 6.57 -12.32 19.42
CA PHE A 357 7.97 -12.24 19.85
C PHE A 357 8.29 -13.45 20.72
N ILE A 358 9.58 -13.78 20.85
CA ILE A 358 10.02 -14.83 21.76
C ILE A 358 9.65 -14.44 23.20
N ASP A 359 9.09 -15.36 23.97
CA ASP A 359 8.68 -15.12 25.36
C ASP A 359 9.82 -14.55 26.22
N LEU A 360 9.49 -13.50 26.98
CA LEU A 360 10.38 -12.84 27.94
C LEU A 360 9.75 -12.91 29.33
N ASN A 361 10.54 -13.34 30.33
CA ASN A 361 10.02 -13.48 31.70
C ASN A 361 10.11 -12.18 32.50
N LYS A 362 11.03 -11.29 32.14
CA LYS A 362 11.25 -10.03 32.88
C LYS A 362 10.42 -8.90 32.29
N SER A 363 9.59 -8.27 33.12
CA SER A 363 8.80 -7.08 32.74
C SER A 363 9.66 -5.92 32.24
N GLU A 364 10.89 -5.77 32.76
CA GLU A 364 11.86 -4.78 32.27
C GLU A 364 12.28 -5.05 30.81
N ASN A 365 12.47 -6.32 30.44
CA ASN A 365 12.81 -6.70 29.07
C ASN A 365 11.63 -6.44 28.12
N ILE A 366 10.40 -6.78 28.54
CA ILE A 366 9.17 -6.48 27.78
C ILE A 366 9.06 -4.97 27.54
N ALA A 367 9.21 -4.15 28.57
CA ALA A 367 9.15 -2.69 28.44
C ALA A 367 10.24 -2.13 27.52
N ARG A 368 11.44 -2.70 27.57
CA ARG A 368 12.55 -2.32 26.68
C ARG A 368 12.29 -2.75 25.23
N LEU A 369 11.71 -3.92 24.99
CA LEU A 369 11.32 -4.39 23.66
C LEU A 369 10.25 -3.47 23.07
N GLU A 370 9.20 -3.16 23.83
CA GLU A 370 8.17 -2.21 23.40
C GLU A 370 8.74 -0.85 23.02
N LYS A 371 9.66 -0.32 23.84
CA LYS A 371 10.32 0.95 23.57
C LYS A 371 11.13 0.88 22.27
N THR A 372 11.92 -0.18 22.09
CA THR A 372 12.72 -0.41 20.89
C THR A 372 11.83 -0.42 19.64
N PHE A 373 10.73 -1.18 19.70
CA PHE A 373 9.78 -1.27 18.59
C PHE A 373 9.07 0.07 18.30
N LYS A 374 8.64 0.79 19.34
CA LYS A 374 8.04 2.14 19.23
C LYS A 374 9.02 3.14 18.60
N ASP A 375 10.29 3.09 18.98
CA ASP A 375 11.34 3.96 18.45
C ASP A 375 11.66 3.64 16.98
N ALA A 376 11.74 2.35 16.63
CA ALA A 376 11.96 1.90 15.26
C ALA A 376 10.80 2.33 14.32
N LEU A 377 9.56 2.10 14.75
CA LEU A 377 8.38 2.52 13.98
C LEU A 377 8.18 4.04 13.94
N ARG A 378 8.85 4.83 14.79
CA ARG A 378 8.71 6.30 14.76
C ARG A 378 9.01 6.90 13.38
N LYS A 379 9.91 6.27 12.63
CA LYS A 379 10.29 6.65 11.26
C LYS A 379 9.18 6.42 10.23
N ASP A 380 8.24 5.52 10.48
CA ASP A 380 7.11 5.28 9.58
C ASP A 380 6.16 6.49 9.56
N ARG A 381 5.83 6.95 8.36
CA ARG A 381 5.00 8.14 8.15
C ARG A 381 3.51 7.82 8.30
N ALA A 382 3.12 6.57 8.09
CA ALA A 382 1.72 6.16 8.17
C ALA A 382 1.17 6.34 9.59
N SER A 383 -0.10 6.71 9.67
CA SER A 383 -0.81 6.75 10.95
C SER A 383 -0.90 5.34 11.50
N LYS A 384 -0.50 5.18 12.76
CA LYS A 384 -0.39 3.88 13.40
C LYS A 384 -0.64 3.99 14.90
N ARG A 385 -1.12 2.89 15.45
CA ARG A 385 -1.32 2.70 16.89
C ARG A 385 -0.69 1.37 17.26
N ILE A 386 0.19 1.40 18.25
CA ILE A 386 0.89 0.23 18.78
C ILE A 386 0.24 -0.05 20.13
N LEU A 387 -0.31 -1.24 20.29
CA LEU A 387 -0.78 -1.74 21.58
C LEU A 387 0.39 -2.40 22.31
N SER A 388 0.33 -2.39 23.64
CA SER A 388 1.29 -3.15 24.44
C SER A 388 1.16 -4.65 24.19
N ILE A 389 2.19 -5.41 24.56
CA ILE A 389 2.16 -6.87 24.48
C ILE A 389 1.00 -7.37 25.35
N ASN A 390 0.14 -8.21 24.76
CA ASN A 390 -1.03 -8.74 25.44
C ASN A 390 -0.69 -9.99 26.28
N ASP A 391 -1.69 -10.52 26.98
CA ASP A 391 -1.53 -11.71 27.84
C ASP A 391 -1.13 -12.99 27.07
N PHE A 392 -1.23 -12.96 25.73
CA PHE A 392 -0.80 -14.05 24.85
C PHE A 392 0.64 -13.86 24.32
N GLY A 393 1.39 -12.87 24.81
CA GLY A 393 2.77 -12.61 24.34
C GLY A 393 2.84 -11.86 22.99
N MET A 394 1.71 -11.50 22.40
CA MET A 394 1.65 -10.88 21.08
C MET A 394 1.57 -9.36 21.15
N MET A 395 2.29 -8.69 20.25
CA MET A 395 2.15 -7.26 20.01
C MET A 395 1.22 -6.98 18.83
N VAL A 396 0.23 -6.12 19.04
CA VAL A 396 -0.75 -5.76 17.99
C VAL A 396 -0.57 -4.32 17.54
N ILE A 397 -0.48 -4.14 16.22
CA ILE A 397 -0.31 -2.84 15.58
C ILE A 397 -1.46 -2.63 14.60
N THR A 398 -2.05 -1.44 14.62
CA THR A 398 -2.95 -1.02 13.54
C THR A 398 -2.27 0.07 12.73
N ARG A 399 -1.99 -0.19 11.44
CA ARG A 399 -1.38 0.77 10.50
C ARG A 399 -2.36 1.12 9.38
N LYS A 400 -2.59 2.42 9.15
CA LYS A 400 -3.58 2.88 8.16
C LYS A 400 -3.18 2.48 6.73
N ARG A 401 -4.07 1.79 6.01
CA ARG A 401 -3.96 1.55 4.56
C ARG A 401 -4.32 2.82 3.79
N VAL A 402 -3.34 3.40 3.08
CA VAL A 402 -3.52 4.58 2.22
C VAL A 402 -3.67 4.19 0.76
N GLN A 403 -2.91 3.18 0.33
CA GLN A 403 -2.88 2.64 -1.03
C GLN A 403 -2.78 1.10 -0.96
N GLN A 404 -2.78 0.44 -2.11
CA GLN A 404 -2.44 -0.99 -2.19
C GLN A 404 -0.97 -1.21 -1.79
N SER A 405 -0.71 -2.30 -1.07
CA SER A 405 0.65 -2.67 -0.68
C SER A 405 1.55 -2.83 -1.91
N ILE A 406 2.85 -2.60 -1.75
CA ILE A 406 3.80 -2.77 -2.87
C ILE A 406 3.76 -4.20 -3.41
N THR A 407 3.65 -5.20 -2.51
CA THR A 407 3.55 -6.61 -2.86
C THR A 407 2.36 -6.83 -3.79
N SER A 408 1.17 -6.36 -3.41
CA SER A 408 -0.04 -6.50 -4.24
C SER A 408 0.06 -5.83 -5.62
N ARG A 409 0.96 -4.85 -5.79
CA ARG A 409 1.15 -4.15 -7.08
C ARG A 409 2.14 -4.86 -8.00
N ILE A 410 3.07 -5.63 -7.44
CA ILE A 410 4.11 -6.35 -8.19
C ILE A 410 3.86 -7.86 -8.30
N THR A 411 2.88 -8.40 -7.57
CA THR A 411 2.51 -9.83 -7.59
C THR A 411 1.06 -10.04 -7.99
N GLU A 412 0.78 -11.18 -8.61
CA GLU A 412 -0.58 -11.68 -8.84
C GLU A 412 -0.89 -12.89 -7.94
N GLN A 413 -2.17 -13.21 -7.77
CA GLN A 413 -2.59 -14.39 -7.02
C GLN A 413 -2.11 -15.65 -7.74
N CYS A 414 -1.56 -16.62 -6.99
CA CYS A 414 -1.11 -17.87 -7.58
C CYS A 414 -2.28 -18.60 -8.25
N PRO A 415 -2.20 -18.91 -9.57
CA PRO A 415 -3.31 -19.54 -10.30
C PRO A 415 -3.54 -21.01 -9.93
N VAL A 416 -2.58 -21.63 -9.22
CA VAL A 416 -2.66 -23.03 -8.83
C VAL A 416 -3.36 -23.19 -7.48
N CYS A 417 -2.87 -22.50 -6.45
CA CYS A 417 -3.39 -22.62 -5.09
C CYS A 417 -4.40 -21.53 -4.73
N ASN A 418 -4.64 -20.54 -5.61
CA ASN A 418 -5.50 -19.39 -5.34
C ASN A 418 -5.17 -18.69 -4.02
N GLY A 419 -3.89 -18.60 -3.68
CA GLY A 419 -3.41 -17.94 -2.46
C GLY A 419 -3.42 -18.81 -1.19
N VAL A 420 -3.80 -20.09 -1.27
CA VAL A 420 -3.73 -21.03 -0.12
C VAL A 420 -2.27 -21.28 0.31
N GLY A 421 -1.31 -21.20 -0.62
CA GLY A 421 0.11 -21.46 -0.35
C GLY A 421 0.47 -22.94 -0.27
N SER A 422 -0.48 -23.83 -0.52
CA SER A 422 -0.28 -25.28 -0.64
C SER A 422 -1.16 -25.87 -1.74
N ILE A 423 -0.77 -27.04 -2.22
CA ILE A 423 -1.49 -27.83 -3.23
C ILE A 423 -1.67 -29.25 -2.70
N TYR A 424 -2.57 -30.03 -3.29
CA TYR A 424 -2.70 -31.44 -2.94
C TYR A 424 -1.42 -32.19 -3.29
N SER A 425 -1.04 -33.14 -2.44
CA SER A 425 0.09 -34.03 -2.74
C SER A 425 -0.27 -34.96 -3.91
N PRO A 426 0.72 -35.47 -4.67
CA PRO A 426 0.47 -36.44 -5.73
C PRO A 426 -0.36 -37.63 -5.27
N SER A 427 -0.05 -38.20 -4.10
CA SER A 427 -0.80 -39.33 -3.54
C SER A 427 -2.26 -38.95 -3.20
N THR A 428 -2.53 -37.72 -2.75
CA THR A 428 -3.90 -37.23 -2.58
C THR A 428 -4.63 -37.10 -3.91
N MET A 429 -3.94 -36.64 -4.95
CA MET A 429 -4.51 -36.53 -6.30
C MET A 429 -4.83 -37.90 -6.91
N VAL A 430 -3.96 -38.89 -6.70
CA VAL A 430 -4.23 -40.29 -7.07
C VAL A 430 -5.44 -40.84 -6.32
N ALA A 431 -5.56 -40.58 -5.02
CA ALA A 431 -6.75 -40.99 -4.26
C ALA A 431 -8.03 -40.27 -4.73
N ASN A 432 -7.94 -39.01 -5.17
CA ASN A 432 -9.07 -38.30 -5.76
C ASN A 432 -9.52 -38.95 -7.08
N LEU A 433 -8.55 -39.30 -7.94
CA LEU A 433 -8.80 -40.05 -9.17
C LEU A 433 -9.48 -41.40 -8.89
N GLU A 434 -9.01 -42.13 -7.89
CA GLU A 434 -9.63 -43.40 -7.50
C GLU A 434 -11.10 -43.22 -7.08
N ARG A 435 -11.42 -42.18 -6.30
CA ARG A 435 -12.81 -41.86 -5.95
C ARG A 435 -13.66 -41.56 -7.18
N TRP A 436 -13.09 -40.92 -8.19
CA TRP A 436 -13.77 -40.75 -9.48
C TRP A 436 -14.03 -42.09 -10.16
N LEU A 437 -13.04 -43.00 -10.20
CA LEU A 437 -13.21 -44.34 -10.78
C LEU A 437 -14.30 -45.15 -10.07
N ILE A 438 -14.37 -45.05 -8.73
CA ILE A 438 -15.42 -45.67 -7.92
C ILE A 438 -16.81 -45.18 -8.35
N ARG A 439 -16.98 -43.87 -8.60
CA ARG A 439 -18.26 -43.28 -9.02
C ARG A 439 -18.61 -43.59 -10.47
N ALA A 440 -17.60 -43.67 -11.34
CA ALA A 440 -17.76 -44.05 -12.74
C ALA A 440 -18.08 -45.55 -12.91
N LYS A 441 -17.70 -46.38 -11.92
CA LYS A 441 -17.90 -47.83 -11.94
C LYS A 441 -19.36 -48.18 -12.26
N GLY A 442 -19.54 -49.08 -13.23
CA GLY A 442 -20.86 -49.56 -13.67
C GLY A 442 -21.54 -48.66 -14.71
N ASN A 443 -21.24 -47.36 -14.72
CA ASN A 443 -21.79 -46.40 -15.69
C ASN A 443 -20.83 -46.14 -16.88
N PHE A 444 -19.53 -46.34 -16.66
CA PHE A 444 -18.49 -46.24 -17.67
C PHE A 444 -17.69 -47.54 -17.70
N LYS A 445 -17.49 -48.10 -18.90
CA LYS A 445 -16.66 -49.28 -19.13
C LYS A 445 -15.83 -49.08 -20.39
N GLY A 446 -14.56 -49.46 -20.35
CA GLY A 446 -13.67 -49.39 -21.51
C GLY A 446 -12.40 -48.60 -21.25
N ASN A 447 -11.88 -47.95 -22.30
CA ASN A 447 -10.63 -47.22 -22.26
C ASN A 447 -10.89 -45.74 -21.95
N ALA A 448 -10.20 -45.20 -20.95
CA ALA A 448 -10.17 -43.79 -20.64
C ALA A 448 -8.74 -43.27 -20.75
N ILE A 449 -8.60 -42.07 -21.28
CA ILE A 449 -7.34 -41.34 -21.35
C ILE A 449 -7.30 -40.38 -20.15
N LEU A 450 -6.36 -40.60 -19.23
CA LEU A 450 -6.08 -39.69 -18.14
C LEU A 450 -5.00 -38.70 -18.58
N ILE A 451 -5.32 -37.42 -18.58
CA ILE A 451 -4.34 -36.34 -18.73
C ILE A 451 -4.12 -35.72 -17.35
N THR A 452 -2.87 -35.68 -16.88
CA THR A 452 -2.53 -35.16 -15.55
C THR A 452 -1.13 -34.55 -15.51
N HIS A 453 -0.78 -33.88 -14.41
CA HIS A 453 0.56 -33.33 -14.20
C HIS A 453 1.61 -34.45 -14.07
N PRO A 454 2.86 -34.26 -14.54
CA PRO A 454 3.92 -35.28 -14.47
C PRO A 454 4.09 -35.93 -13.09
N ASP A 455 4.09 -35.16 -12.00
CA ASP A 455 4.23 -35.68 -10.63
C ASP A 455 3.14 -36.69 -10.26
N ILE A 456 1.90 -36.50 -10.75
CA ILE A 456 0.79 -37.43 -10.51
C ILE A 456 0.96 -38.67 -11.39
N ALA A 457 1.39 -38.50 -12.64
CA ALA A 457 1.65 -39.61 -13.55
C ALA A 457 2.77 -40.51 -13.02
N GLU A 458 3.84 -39.93 -12.47
CA GLU A 458 4.93 -40.65 -11.81
C GLU A 458 4.42 -41.42 -10.58
N GLU A 459 3.62 -40.79 -9.72
CA GLU A 459 3.01 -41.44 -8.56
C GLU A 459 2.01 -42.56 -8.93
N LEU A 460 1.40 -42.52 -10.12
CA LEU A 460 0.55 -43.60 -10.66
C LEU A 460 1.37 -44.75 -11.26
N LEU A 461 2.49 -44.42 -11.89
CA LEU A 461 3.38 -45.36 -12.56
C LEU A 461 4.48 -45.91 -11.64
N SER A 462 4.53 -45.45 -10.39
CA SER A 462 5.41 -46.01 -9.36
C SER A 462 5.20 -47.52 -9.24
N ASP A 463 6.23 -48.21 -8.74
CA ASP A 463 6.19 -49.66 -8.51
C ASP A 463 5.84 -50.46 -9.80
N GLY A 464 6.26 -49.96 -10.96
CA GLY A 464 6.03 -50.61 -12.26
C GLY A 464 4.59 -50.51 -12.78
N GLY A 465 3.77 -49.60 -12.23
CA GLY A 465 2.39 -49.40 -12.66
C GLY A 465 1.40 -50.40 -12.04
N GLU A 466 1.74 -51.02 -10.91
CA GLU A 466 0.85 -51.90 -10.14
C GLU A 466 -0.48 -51.20 -9.83
N ARG A 467 -0.44 -49.94 -9.39
CA ARG A 467 -1.65 -49.16 -9.09
C ARG A 467 -2.62 -49.03 -10.27
N ILE A 468 -2.10 -48.84 -11.49
CA ILE A 468 -2.94 -48.78 -12.70
C ILE A 468 -3.58 -50.14 -12.97
N SER A 469 -2.82 -51.21 -12.75
CA SER A 469 -3.31 -52.58 -12.90
C SER A 469 -4.41 -52.90 -11.89
N ASP A 470 -4.23 -52.47 -10.64
CA ASP A 470 -5.22 -52.60 -9.56
C ASP A 470 -6.50 -51.84 -9.89
N PHE A 471 -6.39 -50.59 -10.37
CA PHE A 471 -7.54 -49.79 -10.80
C PHE A 471 -8.28 -50.45 -11.96
N LYS A 472 -7.56 -50.99 -12.94
CA LYS A 472 -8.16 -51.71 -14.06
C LYS A 472 -8.94 -52.92 -13.58
N GLN A 473 -8.39 -53.70 -12.65
CA GLN A 473 -9.04 -54.90 -12.11
C GLN A 473 -10.25 -54.55 -11.23
N ALA A 474 -10.14 -53.52 -10.39
CA ALA A 474 -11.18 -53.16 -9.42
C ALA A 474 -12.38 -52.43 -10.07
N TYR A 475 -12.14 -51.62 -11.10
CA TYR A 475 -13.13 -50.71 -11.68
C TYR A 475 -13.55 -51.04 -13.12
N GLU A 476 -12.91 -52.01 -13.77
CA GLU A 476 -13.15 -52.38 -15.18
C GLU A 476 -12.93 -51.21 -16.18
N ILE A 477 -12.07 -50.25 -15.80
CA ILE A 477 -11.71 -49.08 -16.61
C ILE A 477 -10.21 -49.15 -16.89
N ASN A 478 -9.84 -49.18 -18.17
CA ASN A 478 -8.45 -49.19 -18.59
C ASN A 478 -7.96 -47.76 -18.78
N LEU A 479 -7.04 -47.31 -17.92
CA LEU A 479 -6.48 -45.95 -17.96
C LEU A 479 -5.21 -45.90 -18.80
N VAL A 480 -5.20 -45.02 -19.80
CA VAL A 480 -3.99 -44.62 -20.51
C VAL A 480 -3.56 -43.26 -20.00
N VAL A 481 -2.41 -43.19 -19.34
CA VAL A 481 -1.93 -41.99 -18.66
C VAL A 481 -1.06 -41.16 -19.61
N PHE A 482 -1.37 -39.88 -19.72
CA PHE A 482 -0.58 -38.86 -20.41
C PHE A 482 -0.20 -37.76 -19.42
N ALA A 483 1.09 -37.47 -19.37
CA ALA A 483 1.62 -36.38 -18.56
C ALA A 483 1.68 -35.09 -19.37
N GLU A 484 1.09 -34.02 -18.84
CA GLU A 484 1.11 -32.69 -19.44
C GLU A 484 1.61 -31.65 -18.44
N ALA A 485 2.79 -31.06 -18.69
CA ALA A 485 3.43 -30.11 -17.77
C ALA A 485 2.66 -28.78 -17.61
N SER A 486 1.85 -28.40 -18.59
CA SER A 486 0.96 -27.22 -18.50
C SER A 486 -0.27 -27.45 -17.63
N MET A 487 -0.53 -28.69 -17.21
CA MET A 487 -1.70 -29.02 -16.41
C MET A 487 -1.56 -28.53 -14.97
N ASN A 488 -2.65 -28.02 -14.39
CA ASN A 488 -2.67 -27.65 -12.98
C ASN A 488 -2.44 -28.92 -12.12
N PRO A 489 -1.45 -28.94 -11.19
CA PRO A 489 -1.18 -30.10 -10.33
C PRO A 489 -2.34 -30.53 -9.43
N ASN A 490 -3.34 -29.68 -9.20
CA ASN A 490 -4.55 -30.01 -8.45
C ASN A 490 -5.72 -30.46 -9.34
N SER A 491 -5.48 -30.72 -10.62
CA SER A 491 -6.50 -31.23 -11.52
C SER A 491 -6.00 -32.39 -12.38
N TYR A 492 -6.97 -33.11 -12.96
CA TYR A 492 -6.75 -34.09 -13.99
C TYR A 492 -7.94 -34.01 -14.96
N ARG A 493 -7.78 -34.60 -16.15
CA ARG A 493 -8.83 -34.71 -17.16
C ARG A 493 -8.96 -36.15 -17.58
N ILE A 494 -10.19 -36.59 -17.76
CA ILE A 494 -10.50 -37.95 -18.20
C ILE A 494 -11.28 -37.86 -19.49
N ILE A 495 -10.72 -38.42 -20.55
CA ILE A 495 -11.31 -38.43 -21.88
C ILE A 495 -11.75 -39.86 -22.20
N ASP A 496 -12.99 -40.03 -22.65
CA ASP A 496 -13.43 -41.32 -23.19
C ASP A 496 -12.67 -41.60 -24.49
N ALA A 497 -11.87 -42.67 -24.53
CA ALA A 497 -11.05 -42.98 -25.70
C ALA A 497 -11.88 -43.37 -26.94
N LYS A 498 -13.16 -43.71 -26.78
CA LYS A 498 -14.06 -44.07 -27.88
C LYS A 498 -14.71 -42.85 -28.52
N THR A 499 -15.15 -41.88 -27.72
CA THR A 499 -15.89 -40.70 -28.21
C THR A 499 -15.01 -39.45 -28.32
N GLY A 500 -13.89 -39.41 -27.60
CA GLY A 500 -13.05 -38.21 -27.46
C GLY A 500 -13.66 -37.15 -26.54
N GLU A 501 -14.78 -37.44 -25.87
CA GLU A 501 -15.44 -36.50 -24.96
C GLU A 501 -14.72 -36.41 -23.61
N ASP A 502 -14.62 -35.20 -23.08
CA ASP A 502 -14.14 -34.95 -21.72
C ASP A 502 -15.25 -35.33 -20.72
N ILE A 503 -15.02 -36.41 -19.98
CA ILE A 503 -15.96 -36.99 -19.01
C ILE A 503 -15.56 -36.72 -17.57
N THR A 504 -14.59 -35.83 -17.32
CA THR A 504 -14.06 -35.52 -15.98
C THR A 504 -15.18 -35.19 -15.00
N ASN A 505 -16.10 -34.29 -15.36
CA ASN A 505 -17.17 -33.86 -14.44
C ASN A 505 -18.45 -34.73 -14.55
N LYS A 506 -18.46 -35.78 -15.38
CA LYS A 506 -19.66 -36.57 -15.67
C LYS A 506 -20.12 -37.43 -14.49
N TYR A 507 -19.18 -37.79 -13.61
CA TYR A 507 -19.39 -38.67 -12.45
C TYR A 507 -18.89 -38.03 -11.15
N ASP A 508 -18.78 -36.70 -11.12
CA ASP A 508 -18.33 -35.92 -9.96
C ASP A 508 -19.39 -35.67 -8.90
#